data_AF-A0A6M0IIM0-F1
#
_entry.id   AF-A0A6M0IIM0-F1
#
_cell.length_a   1.000
_cell.length_b   1.000
_cell.length_c   1.000
_cell.angle_alpha   90.00
_cell.angle_beta   90.00
_cell.angle_gamma   90.00
#
_symmetry.space_group_name_H-M   'P 1'
#
loop_
_entity.id
_entity.type
_entity.pdbx_description
1 polymer ?
#
loop_
_entity_poly.entity_id
_entity_poly.type
_entity_poly.pdbx_seq_one_letter_code
_entity_poly.pdbx_strand_id
1 'polypeptide(L)'
;MNPSVDQITPSLVGLAATTLIVAEGATSELVVKQFLRNQGYPPYQAEVSKWLLTVAMQEGWAINDTGLFRVYRFPTQRAPAHD
;
A
#
# COMPACT_ATOMS: atom_id res chain seq x y z
N MET A 1 11.48 28.16 2.88
CA MET A 1 10.87 26.87 2.50
C MET A 1 9.85 26.53 3.57
N ASN A 2 8.56 26.63 3.26
CA ASN A 2 7.51 26.16 4.19
C ASN A 2 7.37 24.64 3.99
N PRO A 3 7.49 23.81 5.02
CA PRO A 3 7.17 22.40 4.89
C PRO A 3 5.67 22.28 4.61
N SER A 4 5.32 21.94 3.37
CA SER A 4 3.93 21.71 2.97
C SER A 4 3.31 20.64 3.86
N VAL A 5 2.20 20.96 4.50
CA VAL A 5 1.51 20.16 5.52
C VAL A 5 0.80 18.92 4.92
N ASP A 6 1.05 18.58 3.64
CA ASP A 6 0.28 17.59 2.88
C ASP A 6 1.12 16.47 2.24
N GLN A 7 2.43 16.38 2.48
CA GLN A 7 3.26 15.33 1.87
C GLN A 7 3.21 14.04 2.68
N ILE A 8 2.42 13.06 2.22
CA ILE A 8 2.49 11.69 2.73
C ILE A 8 3.83 11.05 2.37
N THR A 9 4.42 10.32 3.32
CA THR A 9 5.72 9.67 3.15
C THR A 9 5.57 8.19 2.76
N PRO A 10 6.60 7.58 2.15
CA PRO A 10 6.59 6.14 1.87
C PRO A 10 6.33 5.30 3.11
N SER A 11 6.92 5.68 4.25
CA SER A 11 6.77 4.97 5.53
C SER A 11 5.34 5.02 6.05
N LEU A 12 4.65 6.16 5.93
CA LEU A 12 3.25 6.30 6.34
C LEU A 12 2.33 5.43 5.47
N VAL A 13 2.54 5.45 4.15
CA VAL A 13 1.79 4.60 3.21
C VAL A 13 2.07 3.13 3.45
N GLY A 14 3.33 2.76 3.70
CA GLY A 14 3.73 1.39 4.01
C GLY A 14 3.11 0.87 5.31
N LEU A 15 3.09 1.69 6.36
CA LEU A 15 2.45 1.32 7.63
C LEU A 15 0.95 1.10 7.43
N ALA A 16 0.25 2.05 6.79
CA ALA A 16 -1.18 1.92 6.52
C ALA A 16 -1.50 0.66 5.69
N ALA A 17 -0.74 0.44 4.61
CA ALA A 17 -0.93 -0.73 3.76
C ALA A 17 -0.63 -2.04 4.49
N THR A 18 0.43 -2.09 5.30
CA THR A 18 0.77 -3.26 6.13
C THR A 18 -0.37 -3.57 7.09
N THR A 19 -0.89 -2.57 7.82
CA THR A 19 -2.03 -2.75 8.74
C THR A 19 -3.24 -3.33 8.02
N LEU A 20 -3.58 -2.81 6.84
CA LEU A 20 -4.70 -3.30 6.05
C LEU A 20 -4.46 -4.73 5.53
N ILE A 21 -3.27 -5.06 5.05
CA ILE A 21 -2.93 -6.41 4.59
C ILE A 21 -2.96 -7.41 5.76
N VAL A 22 -2.50 -7.02 6.96
CA VAL A 22 -2.59 -7.87 8.16
C VAL A 22 -4.04 -8.12 8.55
N ALA A 23 -4.90 -7.09 8.48
CA ALA A 23 -6.29 -7.19 8.90
C ALA A 23 -7.20 -7.91 7.88
N GLU A 24 -6.99 -7.66 6.58
CA GLU A 24 -7.90 -8.06 5.50
C GLU A 24 -7.27 -9.06 4.52
N GLY A 25 -5.98 -9.37 4.68
CA GLY A 25 -5.20 -10.25 3.78
C GLY A 25 -4.75 -9.56 2.49
N ALA A 26 -5.28 -8.39 2.15
CA ALA A 26 -4.93 -7.62 0.97
C ALA A 26 -5.28 -6.14 1.13
N THR A 27 -4.75 -5.28 0.26
CA THR A 27 -5.21 -3.89 0.17
C THR A 27 -5.10 -3.33 -1.25
N SER A 28 -5.65 -2.14 -1.47
CA SER A 28 -5.55 -1.38 -2.71
C SER A 28 -5.30 0.10 -2.43
N GLU A 29 -4.91 0.84 -3.46
CA GLU A 29 -4.65 2.29 -3.39
C GLU A 29 -5.84 3.07 -2.81
N LEU A 30 -7.07 2.67 -3.14
CA LEU A 30 -8.30 3.31 -2.66
C LEU A 30 -8.51 3.07 -1.16
N VAL A 31 -8.31 1.84 -0.69
CA VAL A 31 -8.47 1.49 0.73
C VAL A 31 -7.40 2.20 1.57
N VAL A 32 -6.15 2.20 1.10
CA VAL A 32 -5.05 2.92 1.76
C VAL A 32 -5.33 4.42 1.83
N LYS A 33 -5.79 5.03 0.73
CA LYS A 33 -6.18 6.45 0.70
C LYS A 33 -7.28 6.76 1.70
N GLN A 34 -8.33 5.94 1.76
CA GLN A 34 -9.44 6.15 2.68
C GLN A 34 -9.01 5.97 4.14
N PHE A 35 -8.17 4.97 4.42
CA PHE A 35 -7.59 4.76 5.73
C PHE A 35 -6.78 5.99 6.19
N LEU A 36 -5.88 6.49 5.35
CA LEU A 36 -5.09 7.70 5.65
C LEU A 36 -5.98 8.93 5.87
N ARG A 37 -7.03 9.10 5.06
CA ARG A 37 -8.01 10.18 5.22
C ARG A 37 -8.72 10.14 6.56
N ASN A 38 -9.09 8.94 7.02
CA ASN A 38 -9.73 8.76 8.32
C ASN A 38 -8.77 9.06 9.49
N GLN A 39 -7.45 9.01 9.25
CA GLN A 39 -6.42 9.40 10.21
C GLN A 39 -6.03 10.90 10.13
N GLY A 40 -6.73 11.69 9.31
CA GLY A 40 -6.49 13.13 9.17
C GLY A 40 -5.47 13.51 8.09
N TYR A 41 -4.98 12.56 7.30
CA TYR A 41 -4.10 12.83 6.15
C TYR A 41 -4.92 12.78 4.86
N PRO A 42 -5.04 13.86 4.07
CA PRO A 42 -5.83 13.84 2.82
C PRO A 42 -4.96 13.64 1.57
N PRO A 43 -4.42 12.44 1.27
CA PRO A 43 -3.47 12.29 0.18
C PRO A 43 -4.11 12.32 -1.21
N TYR A 44 -3.33 12.79 -2.19
CA TYR A 44 -3.65 12.59 -3.59
C TYR A 44 -3.51 11.11 -3.96
N GLN A 45 -4.42 10.62 -4.80
CA GLN A 45 -4.40 9.22 -5.24
C GLN A 45 -3.09 8.86 -5.97
N ALA A 46 -2.55 9.79 -6.76
CA ALA A 46 -1.28 9.60 -7.47
C ALA A 46 -0.10 9.39 -6.50
N GLU A 47 -0.09 10.09 -5.36
CA GLU A 47 0.96 9.92 -4.35
C GLU A 47 0.82 8.57 -3.63
N VAL A 48 -0.40 8.17 -3.27
CA VAL A 48 -0.65 6.85 -2.68
C VAL A 48 -0.23 5.75 -3.65
N SER A 49 -0.61 5.84 -4.92
CA SER A 49 -0.23 4.85 -5.94
C SER A 49 1.29 4.74 -6.09
N LYS A 50 1.98 5.88 -6.21
CA LYS A 50 3.44 5.94 -6.33
C LYS A 50 4.13 5.30 -5.12
N TRP A 51 3.76 5.71 -3.92
CA TRP A 51 4.41 5.24 -2.69
C TRP A 51 4.06 3.79 -2.37
N LEU A 52 2.82 3.37 -2.58
CA LEU A 52 2.39 2.01 -2.35
C LEU A 52 3.10 1.05 -3.31
N LEU A 53 3.26 1.43 -4.58
CA LEU A 53 4.06 0.65 -5.54
C LEU A 53 5.54 0.59 -5.13
N THR A 54 6.10 1.71 -4.68
CA THR A 54 7.50 1.76 -4.22
C THR A 54 7.73 0.82 -3.03
N VAL A 55 6.87 0.88 -2.02
CA VAL A 55 6.94 0.00 -0.84
C VAL A 55 6.77 -1.46 -1.24
N ALA A 56 5.75 -1.77 -2.06
CA ALA A 56 5.49 -3.14 -2.50
C ALA A 56 6.68 -3.75 -3.25
N MET A 57 7.37 -2.96 -4.08
CA MET A 57 8.58 -3.40 -4.78
C MET A 57 9.76 -3.60 -3.82
N GLN A 58 9.94 -2.71 -2.85
CA GLN A 58 11.03 -2.79 -1.85
C GLN A 58 10.86 -4.00 -0.92
N GLU A 59 9.63 -4.26 -0.49
CA GLU A 59 9.30 -5.32 0.47
C GLU A 59 8.95 -6.66 -0.20
N GLY A 60 9.03 -6.75 -1.53
CA GLY A 60 8.76 -7.99 -2.28
C GLY A 60 7.31 -8.47 -2.20
N TRP A 61 6.36 -7.55 -2.13
CA TRP A 61 4.93 -7.87 -2.06
C TRP A 61 4.40 -8.42 -3.38
N ALA A 62 3.38 -9.28 -3.29
CA ALA A 62 2.63 -9.74 -4.45
C ALA A 62 1.70 -8.61 -4.93
N ILE A 63 1.81 -8.27 -6.21
CA ILE A 63 0.99 -7.24 -6.87
C ILE A 63 0.14 -7.91 -7.95
N ASN A 64 -1.17 -7.79 -7.84
CA ASN A 64 -2.11 -8.19 -8.89
C ASN A 64 -2.72 -6.95 -9.52
N ASP A 65 -2.38 -6.68 -10.78
CA ASP A 65 -2.95 -5.58 -11.55
C ASP A 65 -4.18 -6.06 -12.31
N THR A 66 -5.34 -5.47 -12.00
CA THR A 66 -6.63 -5.83 -12.62
C THR A 66 -6.94 -4.98 -13.87
N GLY A 67 -6.05 -4.06 -14.25
CA GLY A 67 -6.28 -3.05 -15.28
C GLY A 67 -7.08 -1.82 -14.80
N LEU A 68 -7.83 -1.95 -13.70
CA LEU A 68 -8.55 -0.83 -13.06
C LEU A 68 -7.85 -0.34 -11.80
N PHE A 69 -7.28 -1.25 -11.02
CA PHE A 69 -6.52 -0.97 -9.81
C PHE A 69 -5.58 -2.13 -9.49
N ARG A 70 -4.60 -1.86 -8.63
CA ARG A 70 -3.67 -2.86 -8.11
C ARG A 70 -4.10 -3.35 -6.74
N VAL A 71 -3.98 -4.65 -6.54
CA VAL A 71 -4.18 -5.31 -5.24
C VAL A 71 -2.84 -5.81 -4.73
N TYR A 72 -2.54 -5.46 -3.48
CA TYR A 72 -1.27 -5.73 -2.81
C TYR A 72 -1.48 -6.74 -1.69
N ARG A 73 -0.57 -7.72 -1.59
CA ARG A 73 -0.55 -8.73 -0.53
C ARG A 73 0.89 -9.04 -0.12
N PHE A 74 1.08 -9.52 1.10
CA PHE A 74 2.35 -10.13 1.46
C PHE A 74 2.64 -11.34 0.56
N PRO A 75 3.92 -11.63 0.28
CA PRO A 75 4.28 -12.79 -0.50
C PRO A 75 3.82 -14.05 0.25
N THR A 76 2.95 -14.84 -0.36
CA THR A 76 2.67 -16.17 0.15
C THR A 76 3.93 -16.99 -0.08
N GLN A 77 4.61 -17.43 0.98
CA GLN A 77 5.62 -18.47 0.84
C GLN A 77 4.93 -19.67 0.19
N ARG A 78 5.25 -19.93 -1.08
CA ARG A 78 4.81 -21.14 -1.75
C ARG A 78 5.42 -22.27 -0.92
N ALA A 79 4.60 -22.99 -0.16
CA ALA A 79 5.05 -24.18 0.55
C ALA A 79 5.81 -25.06 -0.46
N PRO A 80 6.98 -25.61 -0.10
CA PRO A 80 7.70 -26.48 -1.01
C PRO A 80 6.74 -27.60 -1.43
N ALA A 81 6.56 -27.76 -2.73
CA ALA A 81 5.84 -28.91 -3.27
C ALA A 81 6.60 -30.15 -2.81
N HIS A 82 6.01 -30.91 -1.90
CA HIS A 82 6.50 -32.23 -1.57
C HIS A 82 6.02 -33.13 -2.71
N ASP A 83 6.92 -33.43 -3.65
CA ASP A 83 6.82 -34.56 -4.57
C ASP A 83 7.76 -35.65 -4.06
#